data_AF-A0A0B4REX5-F1
#
_entry.id   AF-A0A0B4REX5-F1
#
_cell.length_a   1.000
_cell.length_b   1.000
_cell.length_c   1.000
_cell.angle_alpha   90.00
_cell.angle_beta   90.00
_cell.angle_gamma   90.00
#
_symmetry.space_group_name_H-M   'P 1'
#
loop_
_entity.id
_entity.type
_entity.pdbx_description
1 polymer ?
#
loop_
_entity_poly.entity_id
_entity_poly.type
_entity_poly.pdbx_seq_one_letter_code
_entity_poly.pdbx_strand_id
1 'polypeptide(L)'
;MEQLLIFWFFAIIGYAVLRNLIKKKLGIDKEEKAGVRVKKFEFWNSGISVSIIIVLILVFYNSLSVLLISATAVFVVGNTVQIFLEWKYLKGSRKYVLSFVDFAFLAIWMIAIYVVIYVQII
;
A
#
# COMPACT_ATOMS: atom_id res chain seq x y z
N MET A 1 -21.70 5.99 -8.88
CA MET A 1 -20.44 5.23 -9.10
C MET A 1 -19.30 6.13 -9.58
N GLU A 2 -19.55 7.04 -10.53
CA GLU A 2 -18.53 7.93 -11.12
C GLU A 2 -17.92 8.94 -10.14
N GLN A 3 -18.73 9.55 -9.26
CA GLN A 3 -18.23 10.49 -8.24
C GLN A 3 -17.28 9.82 -7.23
N LEU A 4 -17.52 8.54 -6.93
CA LEU A 4 -16.64 7.73 -6.10
C LEU A 4 -15.29 7.54 -6.78
N LEU A 5 -15.25 7.18 -8.07
CA LEU A 5 -14.01 7.04 -8.84
C LEU A 5 -13.19 8.34 -8.88
N ILE A 6 -13.85 9.48 -9.01
CA ILE A 6 -13.20 10.81 -8.99
C ILE A 6 -12.57 11.06 -7.61
N PHE A 7 -13.32 10.83 -6.53
CA PHE A 7 -12.80 10.96 -5.17
C PHE A 7 -11.59 10.04 -4.93
N TRP A 8 -11.66 8.79 -5.40
CA TRP A 8 -10.57 7.83 -5.33
C TRP A 8 -9.34 8.29 -6.12
N PHE A 9 -9.53 8.84 -7.32
CA PHE A 9 -8.44 9.36 -8.13
C PHE A 9 -7.69 10.50 -7.41
N PHE A 10 -8.43 11.44 -6.83
CA PHE A 10 -7.84 12.52 -6.03
C PHE A 10 -7.16 12.01 -4.76
N ALA A 11 -7.71 10.99 -4.09
CA ALA A 11 -7.09 10.40 -2.91
C ALA A 11 -5.74 9.72 -3.25
N ILE A 12 -5.66 9.00 -4.37
CA ILE A 12 -4.42 8.35 -4.84
C ILE A 12 -3.37 9.41 -5.19
N ILE A 13 -3.75 10.45 -5.93
CA ILE A 13 -2.84 11.54 -6.31
C ILE A 13 -2.37 12.30 -5.07
N GLY A 14 -3.30 12.67 -4.17
CA GLY A 14 -2.99 13.36 -2.93
C GLY A 14 -2.00 12.58 -2.08
N TYR A 15 -2.20 11.26 -1.97
CA TYR A 15 -1.27 10.36 -1.28
C TYR A 15 0.10 10.30 -1.97
N ALA A 16 0.15 10.18 -3.30
CA ALA A 16 1.41 10.15 -4.04
C ALA A 16 2.24 11.44 -3.84
N VAL A 17 1.58 12.60 -3.84
CA VAL A 17 2.21 13.89 -3.55
C VAL A 17 2.69 13.94 -2.10
N LEU A 18 1.84 13.55 -1.14
CA LEU A 18 2.20 13.53 0.28
C LEU A 18 3.41 12.62 0.54
N ARG A 19 3.42 11.42 -0.04
CA ARG A 19 4.53 10.47 0.04
C ARG A 19 5.83 11.06 -0.47
N ASN A 20 5.80 11.75 -1.61
CA ASN A 20 6.98 12.42 -2.17
C ASN A 20 7.48 13.57 -1.28
N LEU A 21 6.57 14.35 -0.68
CA LEU A 21 6.94 15.41 0.26
C LEU A 21 7.61 14.86 1.52
N ILE A 22 7.07 13.77 2.07
CA ILE A 22 7.64 13.09 3.24
C ILE A 22 9.04 12.54 2.91
N LYS A 23 9.19 11.85 1.76
CA LYS A 23 10.49 11.37 1.28
C LYS A 23 11.53 12.49 1.17
N LYS A 24 11.14 13.61 0.57
CA LYS A 24 12.00 14.78 0.39
C LYS A 24 12.40 15.41 1.74
N LYS A 25 11.45 15.59 2.66
CA LYS A 25 11.69 16.19 3.99
C LYS A 25 12.58 15.31 4.88
N LEU A 26 12.39 13.99 4.82
CA LEU A 26 13.17 13.04 5.60
C LEU A 26 14.52 12.71 4.95
N GLY A 27 14.79 13.14 3.71
CA GLY A 27 16.05 12.85 3.02
C GLY A 27 16.28 11.36 2.76
N ILE A 28 15.20 10.58 2.66
CA ILE A 28 15.23 9.12 2.49
C ILE A 28 15.98 8.74 1.19
N ASP A 29 15.89 9.58 0.16
CA ASP A 29 16.61 9.37 -1.11
C ASP A 29 18.14 9.34 -0.95
N LYS A 30 18.69 9.95 0.12
CA LYS A 30 20.12 9.91 0.43
C LYS A 30 20.50 8.62 1.18
N GLU A 31 19.63 8.11 2.06
CA GLU A 31 19.80 6.82 2.73
C GLU A 31 19.67 5.64 1.75
N GLU A 32 18.73 5.71 0.80
CA GLU A 32 18.55 4.68 -0.23
C GLU A 32 19.76 4.51 -1.17
N LYS A 33 20.54 5.58 -1.38
CA LYS A 33 21.76 5.53 -2.20
C LYS A 33 22.94 4.86 -1.48
N ALA A 34 22.91 4.75 -0.15
CA ALA A 34 23.98 4.18 0.66
C ALA A 34 23.79 2.67 0.98
N GLY A 35 22.60 2.11 0.76
CA GLY A 35 22.25 0.76 1.22
C GLY A 35 21.50 -0.09 0.19
N VAL A 36 22.25 -0.91 -0.56
CA VAL A 36 21.77 -1.82 -1.63
C VAL A 36 20.66 -2.81 -1.20
N ARG A 37 20.51 -3.10 0.10
CA ARG A 37 19.50 -4.05 0.60
C ARG A 37 18.07 -3.52 0.56
N VAL A 38 17.89 -2.21 0.68
CA VAL A 38 16.57 -1.61 0.88
C VAL A 38 15.72 -1.64 -0.39
N LYS A 39 16.32 -1.35 -1.55
CA LYS A 39 15.64 -1.42 -2.86
C LYS A 39 15.19 -2.83 -3.24
N LYS A 40 15.92 -3.86 -2.81
CA LYS A 40 15.52 -5.26 -3.07
C LYS A 40 14.22 -5.61 -2.34
N PHE A 41 14.06 -5.21 -1.08
CA PHE A 41 12.83 -5.51 -0.32
C PHE A 41 11.59 -4.83 -0.90
N GLU A 42 11.70 -3.55 -1.28
CA GLU A 42 10.59 -2.81 -1.91
C GLU A 42 10.18 -3.43 -3.25
N PHE A 43 11.17 -3.77 -4.10
CA PHE A 43 10.90 -4.38 -5.40
C PHE A 43 10.23 -5.76 -5.25
N TRP A 44 10.69 -6.58 -4.30
CA TRP A 44 10.08 -7.87 -4.02
C TRP A 44 8.66 -7.73 -3.48
N ASN A 45 8.42 -6.86 -2.50
CA ASN A 45 7.09 -6.71 -1.93
C ASN A 45 6.10 -6.13 -2.95
N SER A 46 6.51 -5.09 -3.68
CA SER A 46 5.65 -4.47 -4.70
C SER A 46 5.42 -5.40 -5.89
N GLY A 47 6.45 -6.10 -6.37
CA GLY A 47 6.34 -7.03 -7.50
C GLY A 47 5.46 -8.24 -7.18
N ILE A 48 5.65 -8.84 -5.99
CA ILE A 48 4.82 -9.97 -5.53
C ILE A 48 3.37 -9.52 -5.34
N SER A 49 3.15 -8.38 -4.68
CA SER A 49 1.79 -7.87 -4.44
C SER A 49 1.05 -7.59 -5.75
N VAL A 50 1.71 -6.96 -6.73
CA VAL A 50 1.13 -6.71 -8.06
C VAL A 50 0.79 -8.02 -8.78
N SER A 51 1.71 -9.00 -8.75
CA SER A 51 1.50 -10.30 -9.39
C SER A 51 0.30 -11.04 -8.79
N ILE A 52 0.18 -11.03 -7.45
CA ILE A 52 -0.94 -11.66 -6.76
C ILE A 52 -2.25 -10.94 -7.07
N ILE A 53 -2.26 -9.60 -7.12
CA ILE A 53 -3.46 -8.82 -7.46
C ILE A 53 -3.93 -9.13 -8.89
N ILE A 54 -3.02 -9.26 -9.85
CA ILE A 54 -3.37 -9.64 -11.23
C ILE A 54 -4.04 -11.02 -11.25
N VAL A 55 -3.50 -12.00 -10.53
CA VAL A 55 -4.10 -13.34 -10.42
C VAL A 55 -5.47 -13.28 -9.76
N LEU A 56 -5.62 -12.50 -8.67
CA LEU A 56 -6.91 -12.31 -7.99
C LEU A 56 -7.95 -11.71 -8.93
N ILE A 57 -7.57 -10.73 -9.75
CA ILE A 57 -8.46 -10.14 -10.76
C ILE A 57 -8.94 -11.20 -11.74
N LEU A 58 -8.03 -12.03 -12.27
CA LEU A 58 -8.40 -13.08 -13.23
C LEU A 58 -9.32 -14.16 -12.63
N VAL A 59 -9.12 -14.51 -11.36
CA VAL A 59 -9.89 -15.57 -10.68
C VAL A 59 -11.24 -15.07 -10.16
N PHE A 60 -11.30 -13.83 -9.65
CA PHE A 60 -12.47 -13.29 -8.94
C PHE A 60 -13.16 -12.13 -9.68
N TYR A 61 -12.94 -11.97 -11.00
CA TYR A 61 -13.54 -10.87 -11.78
C TYR A 61 -15.07 -10.79 -11.67
N ASN A 62 -15.74 -11.94 -11.47
CA ASN A 62 -17.20 -12.03 -11.35
C ASN A 62 -17.75 -11.73 -9.94
N SER A 63 -16.89 -11.56 -8.93
CA SER A 63 -17.31 -11.29 -7.57
C SER A 63 -16.49 -10.15 -6.97
N LEU A 64 -16.99 -8.92 -7.17
CA LEU A 64 -16.35 -7.69 -6.73
C LEU A 64 -16.03 -7.71 -5.22
N SER A 65 -16.96 -8.21 -4.41
CA SER A 65 -16.78 -8.29 -2.96
C SER A 65 -15.63 -9.22 -2.56
N VAL A 66 -15.56 -10.41 -3.17
CA VAL A 66 -14.49 -11.37 -2.90
C VAL A 66 -13.15 -10.83 -3.41
N LEU A 67 -13.13 -10.22 -4.60
CA LEU A 67 -11.95 -9.58 -5.15
C LEU A 67 -11.38 -8.50 -4.22
N LEU A 68 -12.24 -7.60 -3.72
CA LEU A 68 -11.83 -6.52 -2.82
C LEU A 68 -11.33 -7.03 -1.48
N ILE A 69 -12.00 -8.03 -0.88
CA ILE A 69 -11.55 -8.64 0.38
C ILE A 69 -10.21 -9.36 0.20
N SER A 70 -10.06 -10.15 -0.88
CA SER A 70 -8.81 -10.87 -1.16
C SER A 70 -7.65 -9.92 -1.46
N ALA A 71 -7.87 -8.89 -2.29
CA ALA A 71 -6.86 -7.87 -2.56
C ALA A 71 -6.44 -7.16 -1.26
N THR A 72 -7.41 -6.83 -0.41
CA THR A 72 -7.16 -6.24 0.90
C THR A 72 -6.29 -7.14 1.78
N ALA A 73 -6.60 -8.43 1.87
CA ALA A 73 -5.82 -9.38 2.66
C ALA A 73 -4.36 -9.47 2.16
N VAL A 74 -4.15 -9.49 0.84
CA VAL A 74 -2.81 -9.49 0.24
C VAL A 74 -2.04 -8.23 0.60
N PHE A 75 -2.67 -7.06 0.51
CA PHE A 75 -2.04 -5.80 0.89
C PHE A 75 -1.68 -5.77 2.38
N VAL A 76 -2.56 -6.23 3.28
CA VAL A 76 -2.28 -6.27 4.72
C VAL A 76 -1.10 -7.18 5.02
N VAL A 77 -1.11 -8.40 4.48
CA VAL A 77 -0.04 -9.38 4.72
C VAL A 77 1.27 -8.89 4.13
N GLY A 78 1.27 -8.43 2.88
CA GLY A 78 2.46 -7.90 2.20
C GLY A 78 3.07 -6.71 2.94
N ASN A 79 2.25 -5.73 3.35
CA ASN A 79 2.75 -4.59 4.12
C ASN A 79 3.23 -4.99 5.52
N THR A 80 2.54 -5.90 6.20
CA THR A 80 2.96 -6.38 7.54
C THR A 80 4.32 -7.07 7.46
N VAL A 81 4.52 -7.93 6.45
CA VAL A 81 5.80 -8.59 6.20
C VAL A 81 6.88 -7.55 5.88
N GLN A 82 6.58 -6.55 5.05
CA GLN A 82 7.52 -5.47 4.76
C GLN A 82 7.92 -4.70 6.02
N ILE A 83 6.96 -4.25 6.84
CA ILE A 83 7.22 -3.53 8.08
C ILE A 83 8.03 -4.39 9.05
N PHE A 84 7.72 -5.68 9.17
CA PHE A 84 8.48 -6.60 10.01
C PHE A 84 9.93 -6.76 9.55
N LEU A 85 10.15 -6.93 8.24
CA LEU A 85 11.49 -7.04 7.67
C LEU A 85 12.25 -5.72 7.83
N GLU A 86 11.61 -4.58 7.59
CA GLU A 86 12.24 -3.26 7.78
C GLU A 86 12.55 -2.99 9.26
N TRP A 87 11.68 -3.38 10.18
CA TRP A 87 11.97 -3.31 11.62
C TRP A 87 13.15 -4.20 12.00
N LYS A 88 13.22 -5.43 11.47
CA LYS A 88 14.28 -6.40 11.78
C LYS A 88 15.64 -6.02 11.19
N TYR A 89 15.67 -5.46 9.98
CA TYR A 89 16.90 -5.23 9.22
C TYR A 89 17.30 -3.75 9.08
N LEU A 90 16.39 -2.80 9.31
CA LEU A 90 16.57 -1.36 9.09
C LEU A 90 16.06 -0.53 10.28
N LYS A 91 16.19 -1.07 11.49
CA LYS A 91 15.74 -0.46 12.73
C LYS A 91 16.35 0.95 12.89
N GLY A 92 15.48 1.96 12.98
CA GLY A 92 15.88 3.37 13.09
C GLY A 92 16.10 4.12 11.77
N SER A 93 15.93 3.45 10.62
CA SER A 93 15.96 4.14 9.32
C SER A 93 14.74 5.04 9.14
N ARG A 94 14.92 6.16 8.44
CA ARG A 94 13.81 7.07 8.13
C ARG A 94 12.80 6.44 7.17
N LYS A 95 13.21 5.38 6.48
CA LYS A 95 12.34 4.57 5.62
C LYS A 95 11.34 3.73 6.40
N TYR A 96 11.72 3.19 7.56
CA TYR A 96 10.78 2.49 8.44
C TYR A 96 9.60 3.40 8.87
N VAL A 97 9.89 4.67 9.15
CA VAL A 97 8.85 5.67 9.47
C VAL A 97 7.91 5.87 8.29
N LEU A 98 8.44 5.94 7.06
CA LEU A 98 7.63 6.07 5.86
C LEU A 98 6.74 4.84 5.64
N SER A 99 7.27 3.63 5.78
CA SER A 99 6.48 2.39 5.62
C SER A 99 5.38 2.28 6.67
N PHE A 100 5.59 2.82 7.86
CA PHE A 100 4.55 2.91 8.88
C PHE A 100 3.44 3.91 8.51
N VAL A 101 3.82 5.06 7.93
CA VAL A 101 2.85 6.04 7.39
C VAL A 101 2.08 5.44 6.22
N ASP A 102 2.77 4.75 5.31
CA ASP A 102 2.16 4.07 4.16
C ASP A 102 1.15 3.00 4.64
N PHE A 103 1.47 2.26 5.70
CA PHE A 103 0.55 1.30 6.33
C PHE A 103 -0.68 1.97 6.97
N ALA A 104 -0.49 3.06 7.71
CA ALA A 104 -1.61 3.79 8.32
C ALA A 104 -2.55 4.34 7.25
N PHE A 105 -2.01 4.88 6.15
CA PHE A 105 -2.80 5.36 5.02
C PHE A 105 -3.59 4.22 4.36
N LEU A 106 -2.96 3.06 4.19
CA LEU A 106 -3.58 1.87 3.62
C LEU A 106 -4.70 1.32 4.52
N ALA A 107 -4.52 1.35 5.83
CA ALA A 107 -5.56 0.97 6.80
C ALA A 107 -6.79 1.89 6.73
N ILE A 108 -6.58 3.21 6.62
CA ILE A 108 -7.67 4.18 6.40
C ILE A 108 -8.37 3.90 5.07
N TRP A 109 -7.59 3.61 4.02
CA TRP A 109 -8.11 3.24 2.70
C TRP A 109 -9.02 2.00 2.77
N MET A 110 -8.60 0.98 3.50
CA MET A 110 -9.39 -0.24 3.70
C MET A 110 -10.68 0.01 4.45
N ILE A 111 -10.65 0.85 5.50
CA ILE A 111 -11.86 1.21 6.24
C ILE A 111 -12.84 1.93 5.31
N ALA A 112 -12.35 2.86 4.49
CA ALA A 112 -13.18 3.56 3.50
C ALA A 112 -13.79 2.59 2.48
N ILE A 113 -13.02 1.63 1.95
CA ILE A 113 -13.54 0.58 1.06
C ILE A 113 -14.63 -0.23 1.76
N TYR A 114 -14.36 -0.69 2.98
CA TYR A 114 -15.31 -1.51 3.73
C TYR A 114 -16.62 -0.77 3.98
N VAL A 115 -16.56 0.51 4.38
CA VAL A 115 -17.75 1.35 4.57
C VAL A 115 -18.53 1.49 3.27
N VAL A 116 -17.86 1.75 2.14
CA VAL A 116 -18.54 1.89 0.84
C VAL A 116 -19.22 0.58 0.42
N ILE A 117 -18.54 -0.57 0.56
CA ILE A 117 -19.12 -1.88 0.23
C ILE A 117 -20.30 -2.18 1.16
N TYR A 118 -20.15 -1.96 2.47
CA TYR A 118 -21.19 -2.23 3.45
C TYR A 118 -22.44 -1.37 3.21
N VAL A 119 -22.25 -0.08 2.91
CA VAL A 119 -23.34 0.85 2.56
C VAL A 119 -24.03 0.48 1.24
N GLN A 120 -23.36 -0.24 0.33
CA GLN A 120 -23.96 -0.71 -0.93
C GLN A 120 -24.71 -2.05 -0.79
N ILE A 121 -24.47 -2.80 0.28
CA ILE A 121 -25.12 -4.10 0.54
C ILE A 121 -26.44 -3.93 1.34
N ILE A 122 -26.61 -2.80 2.04
CA ILE A 122 -27.85 -2.39 2.73
C ILE A 122 -28.68 -1.51 1.81
#